data_AF-A0A117IU51-F1
#
_entry.id   AF-A0A117IU51-F1
#
_cell.length_a   1.000
_cell.length_b   1.000
_cell.length_c   1.000
_cell.angle_alpha   90.00
_cell.angle_beta   90.00
_cell.angle_gamma   90.00
#
_symmetry.space_group_name_H-M   'P 1'
#
loop_
_entity.id
_entity.type
_entity.pdbx_description
1 polymer ?
#
loop_
_entity_poly.entity_id
_entity_poly.type
_entity_poly.pdbx_seq_one_letter_code
_entity_poly.pdbx_strand_id
1 'polypeptide(L)'
;MVGALLIYRRLSGGTAAGEGITDEELVALLRAGEDGGKKRGKRLNEYYRHVYLRLLSRYNLRRSTTPRELLTFARGEPFEGHLTSATDYHERYTYAGRRLTAEEIVDFIRSTANVILKLFVGDEL
;
A
#
# COMPACT_ATOMS: atom_id res chain seq x y z
N MET A 1 9.51 8.98 11.16
CA MET A 1 9.99 8.08 10.08
C MET A 1 10.43 6.70 10.57
N VAL A 2 10.92 6.55 11.82
CA VAL A 2 11.38 5.23 12.36
C VAL A 2 10.21 4.31 12.77
N GLY A 3 9.08 4.87 13.22
CA GLY A 3 7.93 4.09 13.71
C GLY A 3 7.27 3.19 12.66
N ALA A 4 7.19 3.63 11.40
CA ALA A 4 6.57 2.84 10.33
C ALA A 4 7.39 1.59 9.97
N LEU A 5 8.72 1.70 10.07
CA LEU A 5 9.66 0.60 9.81
C LEU A 5 9.54 -0.49 10.87
N LEU A 6 9.46 -0.09 12.14
CA LEU A 6 9.34 -1.00 13.28
C LEU A 6 8.00 -1.77 13.26
N ILE A 7 6.93 -1.13 12.81
CA ILE A 7 5.60 -1.76 12.72
C ILE A 7 5.55 -2.74 11.53
N TYR A 8 6.14 -2.40 10.39
CA TYR A 8 6.26 -3.34 9.25
C TYR A 8 7.01 -4.62 9.64
N ARG A 9 8.10 -4.49 10.42
CA ARG A 9 8.89 -5.62 10.94
C ARG A 9 8.12 -6.47 11.97
N ARG A 10 7.21 -5.86 12.75
CA ARG A 10 6.31 -6.56 13.68
C ARG A 10 5.22 -7.35 12.95
N LEU A 11 4.69 -6.80 11.86
CA LEU A 11 3.61 -7.42 11.06
C LEU A 11 4.09 -8.49 10.09
N SER A 12 5.33 -8.41 9.61
CA SER A 12 5.99 -9.43 8.78
C SER A 12 6.61 -10.58 9.59
N GLY A 13 6.75 -10.41 10.92
CA GLY A 13 7.36 -11.40 11.82
C GLY A 13 6.43 -12.51 12.34
N GLY A 14 5.23 -12.66 11.78
CA GLY A 14 4.31 -13.76 12.11
C GLY A 14 4.47 -14.92 11.13
N THR A 15 5.23 -15.93 11.54
CA THR A 15 5.58 -17.15 10.77
C THR A 15 4.41 -17.81 10.02
N ALA A 16 4.47 -17.80 8.70
CA ALA A 16 4.28 -18.97 7.82
C ALA A 16 4.45 -18.53 6.36
N ALA A 17 5.51 -19.02 5.71
CA ALA A 17 5.71 -19.06 4.25
C ALA A 17 5.41 -17.75 3.47
N GLY A 18 6.43 -16.94 3.23
CA GLY A 18 6.35 -15.85 2.26
C GLY A 18 7.44 -14.82 2.48
N GLU A 19 8.33 -14.68 1.49
CA GLU A 19 9.39 -13.67 1.44
C GLU A 19 8.81 -12.28 1.72
N GLY A 20 9.02 -11.78 2.94
CA GLY A 20 8.82 -10.38 3.28
C GLY A 20 10.02 -9.57 2.80
N ILE A 21 9.77 -8.37 2.29
CA ILE A 21 10.81 -7.41 1.92
C ILE A 21 11.65 -7.09 3.16
N THR A 22 12.97 -7.23 3.04
CA THR A 22 13.95 -6.95 4.10
C THR A 22 14.11 -5.44 4.35
N ASP A 23 14.64 -5.07 5.52
CA ASP A 23 14.92 -3.66 5.87
C ASP A 23 15.89 -3.04 4.84
N GLU A 24 16.83 -3.83 4.34
CA GLU A 24 17.78 -3.48 3.27
C GLU A 24 17.09 -3.28 1.92
N GLU A 25 16.12 -4.12 1.56
CA GLU A 25 15.34 -3.96 0.34
C GLU A 25 14.42 -2.74 0.39
N LEU A 26 13.84 -2.43 1.55
CA LEU A 26 13.00 -1.25 1.76
C LEU A 26 13.83 0.03 1.69
N VAL A 27 15.02 0.06 2.29
CA VAL A 27 15.96 1.17 2.18
C VAL A 27 16.52 1.29 0.75
N ALA A 28 16.83 0.16 0.10
CA ALA A 28 17.25 0.15 -1.31
C ALA A 28 16.13 0.63 -2.25
N LEU A 29 14.86 0.37 -1.93
CA LEU A 29 13.70 0.88 -2.68
C LEU A 29 13.50 2.39 -2.52
N LEU A 30 13.70 2.91 -1.31
CA LEU A 30 13.68 4.34 -1.02
C LEU A 30 14.87 5.06 -1.67
N ARG A 31 16.05 4.41 -1.73
CA ARG A 31 17.28 4.94 -2.37
C ARG A 31 17.32 4.76 -3.89
N ALA A 32 16.72 3.70 -4.44
CA ALA A 32 16.58 3.46 -5.88
C ALA A 32 15.53 4.39 -6.55
N GLY A 33 15.10 5.43 -5.85
CA GLY A 33 14.33 6.54 -6.43
C GLY A 33 14.99 7.16 -7.66
N GLU A 34 16.31 6.98 -7.83
CA GLU A 34 17.13 7.58 -8.89
C GLU A 34 17.28 6.75 -10.17
N ASP A 35 17.02 5.42 -10.20
CA ASP A 35 17.30 4.59 -11.39
C ASP A 35 16.18 3.61 -11.80
N GLY A 36 15.61 3.80 -13.01
CA GLY A 36 15.06 2.71 -13.86
C GLY A 36 13.57 2.33 -13.76
N GLY A 37 12.73 2.92 -14.61
CA GLY A 37 11.25 2.85 -14.59
C GLY A 37 10.51 1.56 -15.00
N LYS A 38 11.16 0.42 -15.28
CA LYS A 38 10.46 -0.84 -15.68
C LYS A 38 10.24 -1.85 -14.55
N LYS A 39 11.22 -2.03 -13.63
CA LYS A 39 11.05 -2.90 -12.44
C LYS A 39 10.15 -2.26 -11.36
N ARG A 40 10.04 -0.93 -11.37
CA ARG A 40 9.26 -0.10 -10.43
C ARG A 40 7.76 -0.40 -10.46
N GLY A 41 7.24 -0.80 -11.62
CA GLY A 41 5.81 -0.97 -11.87
C GLY A 41 5.14 -2.15 -11.19
N LYS A 42 5.79 -3.33 -11.22
CA LYS A 42 5.26 -4.54 -10.55
C LYS A 42 5.23 -4.36 -9.03
N ARG A 43 6.29 -3.77 -8.47
CA ARG A 43 6.44 -3.60 -7.01
C ARG A 43 5.41 -2.61 -6.43
N LEU A 44 5.15 -1.50 -7.13
CA LEU A 44 4.13 -0.53 -6.72
C LEU A 44 2.72 -1.14 -6.62
N ASN A 45 2.35 -1.98 -7.58
CA ASN A 45 1.07 -2.68 -7.56
C ASN A 45 0.98 -3.77 -6.50
N GLU A 46 2.09 -4.39 -6.12
CA GLU A 46 2.11 -5.37 -5.04
C GLU A 46 1.78 -4.73 -3.69
N TYR A 47 2.31 -3.54 -3.37
CA TYR A 47 2.00 -2.85 -2.12
C TYR A 47 0.50 -2.60 -1.94
N TYR A 48 -0.14 -2.02 -2.96
CA TYR A 48 -1.57 -1.78 -2.91
C TYR A 48 -2.37 -3.09 -2.90
N ARG A 49 -1.94 -4.09 -3.66
CA ARG A 49 -2.60 -5.40 -3.71
C ARG A 49 -2.67 -6.05 -2.33
N HIS A 50 -1.63 -5.97 -1.51
CA HIS A 50 -1.65 -6.51 -0.16
C HIS A 50 -2.70 -5.82 0.72
N VAL A 51 -2.74 -4.49 0.69
CA VAL A 51 -3.76 -3.69 1.41
C VAL A 51 -5.16 -4.07 0.93
N TYR A 52 -5.37 -4.10 -0.38
CA TYR A 52 -6.64 -4.44 -1.01
C TYR A 52 -7.14 -5.82 -0.59
N LEU A 53 -6.31 -6.87 -0.72
CA LEU A 53 -6.71 -8.24 -0.34
C LEU A 53 -7.01 -8.35 1.16
N ARG A 54 -6.27 -7.63 2.00
CA ARG A 54 -6.51 -7.61 3.45
C ARG A 54 -7.85 -6.97 3.78
N LEU A 55 -8.18 -5.85 3.13
CA LEU A 55 -9.45 -5.16 3.34
C LEU A 55 -10.64 -5.95 2.78
N LEU A 56 -10.49 -6.63 1.63
CA LEU A 56 -11.52 -7.57 1.16
C LEU A 56 -11.81 -8.64 2.22
N SER A 57 -10.77 -9.21 2.82
CA SER A 57 -10.92 -10.19 3.89
C SER A 57 -11.57 -9.59 5.14
N ARG A 58 -11.16 -8.38 5.56
CA ARG A 58 -11.71 -7.69 6.76
C ARG A 58 -13.21 -7.44 6.64
N TYR A 59 -13.66 -6.98 5.47
CA TYR A 59 -15.07 -6.67 5.22
C TYR A 59 -15.86 -7.84 4.63
N ASN A 60 -15.27 -9.04 4.57
CA ASN A 60 -15.88 -10.24 4.01
C ASN A 60 -16.43 -10.03 2.57
N LEU A 61 -15.64 -9.36 1.73
CA LEU A 61 -15.98 -9.00 0.36
C LEU A 61 -15.49 -10.05 -0.63
N ARG A 62 -16.17 -10.11 -1.79
CA ARG A 62 -15.80 -11.02 -2.87
C ARG A 62 -14.56 -10.50 -3.59
N ARG A 63 -13.79 -11.41 -4.21
CA ARG A 63 -12.63 -11.03 -5.05
C ARG A 63 -13.00 -10.24 -6.31
N SER A 64 -14.28 -10.23 -6.68
CA SER A 64 -14.80 -9.40 -7.77
C SER A 64 -14.96 -7.93 -7.37
N THR A 65 -14.92 -7.60 -6.08
CA THR A 65 -15.09 -6.23 -5.60
C THR A 65 -13.91 -5.38 -6.04
N THR A 66 -14.15 -4.34 -6.82
CA THR A 66 -13.11 -3.47 -7.37
C THR A 66 -12.46 -2.59 -6.28
N PRO A 67 -11.24 -2.07 -6.52
CA PRO A 67 -10.63 -1.03 -5.68
C PRO A 67 -11.57 0.12 -5.35
N ARG A 68 -12.35 0.59 -6.33
CA ARG A 68 -13.30 1.70 -6.14
C ARG A 68 -14.51 1.32 -5.31
N GLU A 69 -15.06 0.12 -5.52
CA GLU A 69 -16.15 -0.41 -4.69
C GLU A 69 -15.68 -0.61 -3.24
N LEU A 70 -14.43 -1.03 -3.01
CA LEU A 70 -13.89 -1.17 -1.66
C LEU A 70 -13.98 0.12 -0.84
N LEU A 71 -13.84 1.29 -1.48
CA LEU A 71 -13.93 2.59 -0.79
C LEU A 71 -15.29 2.80 -0.12
N THR A 72 -16.38 2.24 -0.65
CA THR A 72 -17.70 2.42 -0.02
C THR A 72 -17.81 1.72 1.33
N PHE A 73 -17.06 0.62 1.50
CA PHE A 73 -17.05 -0.16 2.75
C PHE A 73 -16.09 0.41 3.79
N ALA A 74 -15.10 1.21 3.36
CA ALA A 74 -14.12 1.85 4.23
C ALA A 74 -14.56 3.25 4.69
N ARG A 75 -15.81 3.66 4.45
CA ARG A 75 -16.31 4.97 4.86
C ARG A 75 -16.35 5.11 6.38
N GLY A 76 -15.85 6.24 6.88
CA GLY A 76 -15.75 6.54 8.30
C GLY A 76 -14.59 5.83 9.00
N GLU A 77 -13.79 5.02 8.29
CA GLU A 77 -12.60 4.42 8.88
C GLU A 77 -11.46 5.45 8.96
N PRO A 78 -10.59 5.37 9.98
CA PRO A 78 -9.44 6.26 10.16
C PRO A 78 -8.56 6.46 8.91
N PHE A 79 -8.49 5.42 8.07
CA PHE A 79 -7.67 5.37 6.88
C PHE A 79 -8.40 5.72 5.58
N GLU A 80 -9.68 6.11 5.61
CA GLU A 80 -10.50 6.36 4.41
C GLU A 80 -9.80 7.28 3.40
N GLY A 81 -9.30 8.43 3.87
CA GLY A 81 -8.64 9.41 3.01
C GLY A 81 -7.38 8.84 2.34
N HIS A 82 -6.56 8.12 3.10
CA HIS A 82 -5.35 7.50 2.57
C HIS A 82 -5.65 6.36 1.60
N LEU A 83 -6.69 5.58 1.87
CA LEU A 83 -7.12 4.50 0.99
C LEU A 83 -7.67 5.06 -0.32
N THR A 84 -8.40 6.18 -0.26
CA THR A 84 -8.88 6.89 -1.45
C THR A 84 -7.72 7.34 -2.34
N SER A 85 -6.71 8.01 -1.76
CA SER A 85 -5.53 8.44 -2.52
C SER A 85 -4.73 7.26 -3.09
N ALA A 86 -4.51 6.20 -2.29
CA ALA A 86 -3.80 5.02 -2.77
C ALA A 86 -4.55 4.32 -3.92
N THR A 87 -5.89 4.29 -3.85
CA THR A 87 -6.74 3.72 -4.88
C THR A 87 -6.67 4.55 -6.17
N ASP A 88 -6.74 5.89 -6.10
CA ASP A 88 -6.60 6.75 -7.29
C ASP A 88 -5.28 6.50 -8.02
N TYR A 89 -4.16 6.47 -7.28
CA TYR A 89 -2.86 6.19 -7.87
C TYR A 89 -2.78 4.80 -8.50
N HIS A 90 -3.31 3.77 -7.83
CA HIS A 90 -3.35 2.41 -8.37
C HIS A 90 -4.17 2.33 -9.67
N GLU A 91 -5.34 2.96 -9.72
CA GLU A 91 -6.19 2.96 -10.92
C GLU A 91 -5.57 3.71 -12.09
N ARG A 92 -5.01 4.90 -11.83
CA ARG A 92 -4.31 5.68 -12.85
C ARG A 92 -3.12 4.93 -13.41
N TYR A 93 -2.37 4.24 -12.55
CA TYR A 93 -1.22 3.46 -12.96
C TYR A 93 -1.59 2.17 -13.72
N THR A 94 -2.57 1.43 -13.20
CA THR A 94 -2.89 0.07 -13.66
C THR A 94 -3.92 0.04 -14.79
N TYR A 95 -4.97 0.86 -14.69
CA TYR A 95 -6.09 0.83 -15.63
C TYR A 95 -5.95 1.88 -16.72
N ALA A 96 -5.52 3.10 -16.37
CA ALA A 96 -5.27 4.13 -17.38
C ALA A 96 -3.91 3.98 -18.08
N GLY A 97 -3.04 3.06 -17.61
CA GLY A 97 -1.70 2.85 -18.15
C GLY A 97 -0.78 4.08 -18.03
N ARG A 98 -1.17 5.05 -17.20
CA ARG A 98 -0.44 6.31 -17.03
C ARG A 98 0.80 6.06 -16.17
N ARG A 99 1.93 6.62 -16.61
CA ARG A 99 3.12 6.71 -15.75
C ARG A 99 2.90 7.75 -14.67
N LEU A 100 3.13 7.35 -13.42
CA LEU A 100 3.18 8.27 -12.28
C LEU A 100 4.50 9.04 -12.29
N THR A 101 4.44 10.31 -11.90
CA THR A 101 5.66 11.11 -11.64
C THR A 101 6.37 10.62 -10.38
N ALA A 102 7.60 11.08 -10.14
CA ALA A 102 8.33 10.72 -8.91
C ALA A 102 7.58 11.16 -7.63
N GLU A 103 6.99 12.36 -7.65
CA GLU A 103 6.16 12.88 -6.57
C GLU A 103 4.90 12.02 -6.34
N GLU A 104 4.19 11.68 -7.42
CA GLU A 104 3.01 10.80 -7.35
C GLU A 104 3.34 9.41 -6.82
N ILE A 105 4.53 8.88 -7.14
CA ILE A 105 5.01 7.61 -6.59
C ILE A 105 5.25 7.73 -5.07
N VAL A 106 5.88 8.82 -4.62
CA VAL A 106 6.10 9.06 -3.19
C VAL A 106 4.76 9.16 -2.45
N ASP A 107 3.81 9.89 -3.01
CA ASP A 107 2.47 10.04 -2.43
C ASP A 107 1.67 8.75 -2.43
N PHE A 108 1.83 7.92 -3.46
CA PHE A 108 1.22 6.60 -3.50
C PHE A 108 1.77 5.69 -2.38
N ILE A 109 3.09 5.64 -2.22
CA ILE A 109 3.74 4.87 -1.16
C ILE A 109 3.31 5.39 0.21
N ARG A 110 3.35 6.72 0.42
CA ARG A 110 2.96 7.36 1.68
C ARG A 110 1.49 7.06 2.03
N SER A 111 0.60 7.19 1.06
CA SER A 111 -0.83 6.88 1.24
C SER A 111 -1.03 5.42 1.61
N THR A 112 -0.40 4.49 0.88
CA THR A 112 -0.50 3.04 1.16
C THR A 112 0.04 2.69 2.55
N ALA A 113 1.18 3.26 2.93
CA ALA A 113 1.76 3.06 4.26
C ALA A 113 0.84 3.59 5.38
N ASN A 114 0.22 4.76 5.20
CA ASN A 114 -0.72 5.30 6.18
C ASN A 114 -1.99 4.46 6.32
N VAL A 115 -2.47 3.84 5.23
CA VAL A 115 -3.57 2.86 5.34
C VAL A 115 -3.15 1.71 6.24
N ILE A 116 -1.97 1.12 6.01
CA ILE A 116 -1.45 0.02 6.82
C ILE A 116 -1.35 0.45 8.29
N LEU A 117 -0.69 1.58 8.56
CA LEU A 117 -0.50 2.05 9.93
C LEU A 117 -1.84 2.22 10.66
N LYS A 118 -2.79 2.93 10.07
CA LYS A 118 -4.10 3.17 10.70
C LYS A 118 -4.99 1.92 10.75
N LEU A 119 -4.84 0.99 9.81
CA LEU A 119 -5.54 -0.29 9.84
C LEU A 119 -5.10 -1.18 11.02
N PHE A 120 -3.82 -1.10 11.42
CA PHE A 120 -3.25 -1.93 12.49
C PHE A 120 -3.14 -1.23 13.85
N VAL A 121 -2.98 0.09 13.86
CA VAL A 121 -2.78 0.90 15.07
C VAL A 121 -4.08 1.60 15.50
N GLY A 122 -5.05 1.78 14.60
CA GLY A 122 -6.25 2.59 14.89
C GLY A 122 -5.94 4.09 14.86
N ASP A 123 -6.78 4.89 15.54
CA ASP A 123 -6.66 6.36 15.63
C ASP A 123 -5.64 6.87 16.68
N GLU A 124 -4.94 5.98 17.39
CA GLU A 124 -4.11 6.35 18.56
C GLU A 124 -2.68 6.86 18.22
N LEU A 125 -2.54 7.79 17.28
CA LEU A 125 -1.28 8.53 17.07
C LEU A 125 -1.45 10.05 17.16
#